data_AF-A0A924VHV9-F1
#
_entry.id   AF-A0A924VHV9-F1
#
_cell.length_a   1.000
_cell.length_b   1.000
_cell.length_c   1.000
_cell.angle_alpha   90.00
_cell.angle_beta   90.00
_cell.angle_gamma   90.00
#
_symmetry.space_group_name_H-M   'P 1'
#
loop_
_entity.id
_entity.type
_entity.pdbx_description
1 polymer ?
#
loop_
_entity_poly.entity_id
_entity_poly.type
_entity_poly.pdbx_seq_one_letter_code
_entity_poly.pdbx_strand_id
1 'polypeptide(L)' 'GAVTASSVQQLQGEERIEEMARLLSGLSGSESGLQHARELIETARALAASLE' A
#
# COMPACT_ATOMS: atom_id res chain seq x y z
N GLY A 1 24.85 -20.55 16.32
CA GLY A 1 23.46 -20.10 16.13
C GLY A 1 23.36 -19.38 14.80
N ALA A 2 22.31 -19.63 14.01
CA ALA A 2 22.11 -18.91 12.76
C ALA A 2 21.51 -17.53 13.05
N VAL A 3 22.14 -16.47 12.53
CA VAL A 3 21.58 -15.12 12.59
C VAL A 3 20.61 -14.98 11.42
N THR A 4 19.35 -14.65 11.70
CA THR A 4 18.36 -14.28 10.68
C THR A 4 18.40 -12.77 10.50
N ALA A 5 18.50 -12.31 9.25
CA ALA A 5 18.47 -10.89 8.91
C ALA A 5 17.12 -10.53 8.29
N SER A 6 16.55 -9.41 8.73
CA SER A 6 15.34 -8.81 8.15
C SER A 6 15.69 -7.42 7.64
N SER A 7 15.01 -6.98 6.57
CA SER A 7 15.16 -5.64 6.02
C SER A 7 13.80 -4.96 5.86
N VAL A 8 13.81 -3.64 5.80
CA VAL A 8 12.62 -2.80 5.58
C VAL A 8 12.92 -1.85 4.43
N GLN A 9 11.95 -1.68 3.54
CA GLN A 9 12.01 -0.72 2.45
C GLN A 9 10.73 0.11 2.45
N GLN A 10 10.89 1.42 2.21
CA GLN A 10 9.75 2.30 2.02
C GLN A 10 9.21 2.16 0.59
N LEU A 11 7.89 1.98 0.48
CA LEU A 11 7.19 1.95 -0.81
C LEU A 11 6.51 3.30 -1.07
N GLN A 12 6.62 3.77 -2.32
CA GLN A 12 6.09 5.05 -2.75
C GLN A 12 5.34 4.90 -4.09
N GLY A 13 4.54 5.90 -4.45
CA GLY A 13 3.84 5.93 -5.73
C GLY A 13 3.05 4.63 -6.01
N GLU A 14 3.33 4.02 -7.15
CA GLU A 14 2.65 2.81 -7.63
C GLU A 14 3.02 1.56 -6.83
N GLU A 15 4.27 1.43 -6.35
CA GLU A 15 4.70 0.27 -5.55
C GLU A 15 3.87 0.14 -4.27
N ARG A 16 3.48 1.28 -3.69
CA ARG A 16 2.59 1.31 -2.52
C ARG A 16 1.16 0.88 -2.88
N ILE A 17 0.69 1.23 -4.07
CA ILE A 17 -0.67 0.87 -4.55
C ILE A 17 -0.74 -0.64 -4.79
N GLU A 18 0.24 -1.22 -5.47
CA GLU A 18 0.31 -2.66 -5.73
C GLU A 18 0.38 -3.47 -4.44
N GLU A 19 1.21 -3.04 -3.48
CA GLU A 19 1.30 -3.72 -2.19
C GLU A 19 -0.01 -3.60 -1.40
N MET A 20 -0.70 -2.45 -1.47
CA MET A 20 -2.03 -2.33 -0.87
C MET A 20 -3.06 -3.23 -1.55
N ALA A 21 -3.05 -3.32 -2.88
CA ALA A 21 -3.92 -4.24 -3.61
C ALA A 21 -3.66 -5.70 -3.21
N ARG A 22 -2.39 -6.08 -3.05
CA ARG A 22 -1.96 -7.39 -2.53
C ARG A 22 -2.49 -7.64 -1.13
N LEU A 23 -2.41 -6.66 -0.22
CA LEU A 23 -2.90 -6.79 1.15
C LEU A 23 -4.43 -6.95 1.21
N LEU A 24 -5.16 -6.22 0.37
CA LEU A 24 -6.62 -6.22 0.36
C LEU A 24 -7.22 -7.47 -0.29
N SER A 25 -6.59 -7.98 -1.34
CA SER A 25 -7.15 -9.05 -2.19
C SER A 25 -6.36 -10.35 -2.17
N GLY A 26 -5.15 -10.36 -1.61
CA GLY A 26 -4.18 -11.46 -1.73
C GLY A 26 -3.44 -11.49 -3.07
N LEU A 27 -3.78 -10.61 -4.02
CA LEU A 27 -3.22 -10.58 -5.38
C LEU A 27 -2.72 -9.17 -5.71
N SER A 28 -1.45 -9.03 -6.08
CA SER A 28 -0.85 -7.71 -6.35
C SER A 28 -1.43 -7.01 -7.59
N GLY A 29 -1.97 -7.77 -8.55
CA GLY A 29 -2.42 -7.27 -9.86
C GLY A 29 -3.94 -7.33 -10.08
N SER A 30 -4.74 -7.49 -9.03
CA SER A 30 -6.20 -7.47 -9.18
C SER A 30 -6.66 -6.07 -9.58
N GLU A 31 -7.37 -5.94 -10.70
CA GLU A 31 -7.87 -4.65 -11.20
C GLU A 31 -8.76 -3.93 -10.16
N SER A 32 -9.71 -4.66 -9.57
CA SER A 32 -10.58 -4.12 -8.52
C SER A 32 -9.79 -3.80 -7.23
N GLY A 33 -8.76 -4.59 -6.92
CA GLY A 33 -7.87 -4.34 -5.79
C GLY A 33 -7.04 -3.07 -5.97
N LEU A 34 -6.51 -2.85 -7.17
CA LEU A 34 -5.74 -1.65 -7.52
C LEU A 34 -6.61 -0.39 -7.49
N GLN A 35 -7.82 -0.46 -8.04
CA GLN A 35 -8.77 0.65 -7.97
C GLN A 35 -9.08 1.01 -6.51
N HIS A 36 -9.46 0.01 -5.69
CA HIS A 36 -9.79 0.25 -4.30
C HIS A 36 -8.61 0.78 -3.49
N ALA A 37 -7.39 0.28 -3.75
CA ALA A 37 -6.17 0.78 -3.10
C ALA A 37 -5.93 2.27 -3.39
N ARG A 38 -6.18 2.74 -4.62
CA ARG A 38 -6.05 4.15 -4.98
C ARG A 38 -7.07 5.02 -4.23
N GLU A 39 -8.33 4.59 -4.18
CA GLU A 39 -9.40 5.29 -3.45
C GLU A 39 -9.05 5.46 -1.96
N LEU A 40 -8.51 4.42 -1.32
CA LEU A 40 -8.09 4.47 0.08
C LEU A 40 -6.93 5.45 0.32
N ILE A 41 -5.92 5.46 -0.55
CA ILE A 41 -4.79 6.40 -0.42
C ILE A 41 -5.26 7.84 -0.61
N GLU A 42 -6.12 8.09 -1.59
CA GLU A 42 -6.68 9.42 -1.83
C GLU A 42 -7.50 9.89 -0.61
N THR A 43 -8.36 9.03 -0.09
CA THR A 43 -9.15 9.32 1.13
C THR A 43 -8.25 9.65 2.32
N ALA A 44 -7.18 8.87 2.52
CA ALA A 44 -6.23 9.11 3.59
C ALA A 44 -5.49 10.45 3.44
N ARG A 45 -5.12 10.83 2.21
CA ARG A 45 -4.49 12.13 1.92
C ARG A 45 -5.45 13.29 2.18
N ALA A 46 -6.71 13.16 1.75
CA ALA A 46 -7.73 14.16 2.00
C ALA A 46 -7.98 14.35 3.51
N LEU A 47 -8.06 13.25 4.26
CA LEU A 47 -8.18 13.28 5.72
C LEU A 47 -6.97 13.97 6.36
N ALA A 48 -5.74 13.63 5.95
CA ALA A 48 -4.53 14.26 6.47
C ALA A 48 -4.52 15.78 6.23
N ALA A 49 -4.90 16.22 5.02
CA ALA A 49 -5.00 17.64 4.69
C ALA A 49 -6.08 18.38 5.48
N SER A 50 -7.15 17.70 5.91
CA SER A 50 -8.21 18.31 6.74
C SER A 50 -7.83 18.49 8.21
N LEU A 51 -6.74 17.86 8.65
CA LEU A 51 -6.23 17.94 10.02
C LEU A 51 -5.15 19.03 10.19
N GLU A 52 -4.75 19.68 9.10
CA GLU A 52 -3.82 20.84 9.07
C GLU A 52 -4.57 22.18 9.13
#